data_AF-A0A449I3R5-F1
#
_entry.id   AF-A0A449I3R5-F1
#
_cell.length_a   1.000
_cell.length_b   1.000
_cell.length_c   1.000
_cell.angle_alpha   90.00
_cell.angle_beta   90.00
_cell.angle_gamma   90.00
#
_symmetry.space_group_name_H-M   'P 1'
#
loop_
_entity.id
_entity.type
_entity.pdbx_description
1 polymer ?
#
loop_
_entity_poly.entity_id
_entity_poly.type
_entity_poly.pdbx_seq_one_letter_code
_entity_poly.pdbx_strand_id
1 'polypeptide(L)'
;MSQKLIAHNKDLKRLMDEGYEIEVKGGYLIAHHIPYVNKSKDIKYGKLIVALNINNDTVTYQKHCSKHVINFMGEYPCYQDGSEISAIRLSSPNTPLFDDIIINFSFSNKPKNDYNDYYEQMVRYIEIISTPAMSLDKNVTARTFKVINNEESSIFQYIDSNATRANIWNINNKLSNQKIAIIGLGGTGSYILDLIAKTPVSEINLYDDDNFCQHNAFRAPGAPTKAIFDGTQKKVNYFSSIYSNMHNGIKPHAEKITKDNVYQLFNMSFVFVCIDNDAARAMIIKELQQNNVPLIDVGMGVQTVDNFLIGSLRVTLVTPEKRDHIDRRIPMGNNEDNEYATNIQIADLNALNANIAVIEWKKYSGFYHAIKQFHNFTYSTNDSNFVADEIFDT
;
A
#
# COMPACT_ATOMS: atom_id res chain seq x y z
N MET A 1 0.19 -14.89 -9.77
CA MET A 1 -0.03 -13.81 -10.78
C MET A 1 1.17 -13.69 -11.73
N SER A 2 2.39 -13.70 -11.19
CA SER A 2 3.65 -13.50 -11.91
C SER A 2 3.98 -14.50 -13.02
N GLN A 3 3.79 -15.82 -12.82
CA GLN A 3 4.00 -16.80 -13.91
C GLN A 3 3.04 -16.59 -15.09
N LYS A 4 1.81 -16.14 -14.84
CA LYS A 4 0.85 -15.82 -15.91
C LYS A 4 1.35 -14.66 -16.76
N LEU A 5 1.92 -13.62 -16.15
CA LEU A 5 2.46 -12.46 -16.89
C LEU A 5 3.59 -12.86 -17.83
N ILE A 6 4.52 -13.70 -17.38
CA ILE A 6 5.61 -14.21 -18.22
C ILE A 6 5.05 -15.05 -19.37
N ALA A 7 4.11 -15.96 -19.09
CA ALA A 7 3.54 -16.84 -20.11
C ALA A 7 2.72 -16.09 -21.19
N HIS A 8 2.04 -15.00 -20.83
CA HIS A 8 1.13 -14.29 -21.74
C HIS A 8 1.78 -13.08 -22.44
N ASN A 9 2.96 -12.63 -22.02
CA ASN A 9 3.72 -11.60 -22.73
C ASN A 9 4.82 -12.23 -23.58
N LYS A 10 4.78 -11.97 -24.90
CA LYS A 10 5.73 -12.54 -25.87
C LYS A 10 7.19 -12.17 -25.58
N ASP A 11 7.46 -10.99 -25.02
CA ASP A 11 8.80 -10.46 -24.77
C ASP A 11 9.43 -11.20 -23.58
N LEU A 12 8.69 -11.28 -22.48
CA LEU A 12 9.11 -11.98 -21.26
C LEU A 12 9.23 -13.48 -21.50
N LYS A 13 8.24 -14.07 -22.19
CA LYS A 13 8.27 -15.48 -22.58
C LYS A 13 9.52 -15.77 -23.41
N ARG A 14 9.86 -14.91 -24.37
CA ARG A 14 11.05 -15.08 -25.20
C ARG A 14 12.34 -15.02 -24.37
N LEU A 15 12.47 -14.11 -23.40
CA LEU A 15 13.62 -14.09 -22.50
C LEU A 15 13.77 -15.43 -21.76
N MET A 16 12.69 -15.95 -21.21
CA MET A 16 12.69 -17.25 -20.52
C MET A 16 13.03 -18.42 -21.47
N ASP A 17 12.38 -18.47 -22.64
CA ASP A 17 12.56 -19.52 -23.64
C ASP A 17 13.99 -19.51 -24.23
N GLU A 18 14.66 -18.35 -24.29
CA GLU A 18 16.08 -18.21 -24.69
C GLU A 18 17.08 -18.50 -23.54
N GLY A 19 16.58 -18.89 -22.37
CA GLY A 19 17.39 -19.43 -21.26
C GLY A 19 17.84 -18.41 -20.21
N TYR A 20 17.31 -17.18 -20.23
CA TYR A 20 17.60 -16.20 -19.19
C TYR A 20 16.83 -16.50 -17.90
N GLU A 21 17.51 -16.41 -16.75
CA GLU A 21 16.90 -16.57 -15.43
C GLU A 21 16.03 -15.35 -15.09
N ILE A 22 14.75 -15.35 -15.45
CA ILE A 22 13.86 -14.22 -15.19
C ILE A 22 12.80 -14.46 -14.12
N GLU A 23 12.50 -13.41 -13.38
CA GLU A 23 11.47 -13.35 -12.35
C GLU A 23 10.62 -12.09 -12.55
N VAL A 24 9.31 -12.21 -12.32
CA VAL A 24 8.43 -11.04 -12.19
C VAL A 24 7.96 -10.94 -10.76
N LYS A 25 8.33 -9.85 -10.07
CA LYS A 25 8.01 -9.65 -8.65
C LYS A 25 7.72 -8.20 -8.35
N GLY A 26 6.62 -7.92 -7.66
CA GLY A 26 6.22 -6.56 -7.29
C GLY A 26 6.11 -5.60 -8.50
N GLY A 27 5.79 -6.12 -9.69
CA GLY A 27 5.74 -5.35 -10.94
C GLY A 27 7.10 -5.10 -11.62
N TYR A 28 8.19 -5.67 -11.12
CA TYR A 28 9.50 -5.62 -11.74
C TYR A 28 9.80 -6.90 -12.51
N LEU A 29 10.48 -6.77 -13.65
CA LEU A 29 11.19 -7.86 -14.30
C LEU A 29 12.63 -7.86 -13.80
N ILE A 30 13.06 -9.00 -13.27
CA ILE A 30 14.41 -9.22 -12.77
C ILE A 30 15.05 -10.30 -13.65
N ALA A 31 16.19 -9.99 -14.25
CA ALA A 31 17.07 -10.98 -14.87
C ALA A 31 18.23 -11.27 -13.92
N HIS A 32 18.30 -12.52 -13.45
CA HIS A 32 19.32 -13.03 -12.55
C HIS A 32 20.54 -13.54 -13.31
N HIS A 33 21.62 -13.79 -12.57
CA HIS A 33 22.84 -14.42 -13.10
C HIS A 33 23.44 -13.67 -14.30
N ILE A 34 23.56 -12.34 -14.19
CA ILE A 34 24.18 -11.52 -15.25
C ILE A 34 25.69 -11.46 -15.01
N PRO A 35 26.53 -12.16 -15.79
CA PRO A 35 27.96 -12.08 -15.61
C PRO A 35 28.48 -10.69 -15.95
N TYR A 36 29.46 -10.21 -15.20
CA TYR A 36 30.14 -8.95 -15.42
C TYR A 36 31.56 -9.00 -14.85
N VAL A 37 32.43 -8.08 -15.28
CA VAL A 37 33.79 -7.93 -14.74
C VAL A 37 33.78 -6.77 -13.75
N ASN A 38 34.40 -6.94 -12.57
CA ASN A 38 34.57 -5.84 -11.62
C ASN A 38 35.90 -5.09 -11.81
N LYS A 39 36.15 -4.07 -10.99
CA LYS A 39 37.39 -3.27 -11.03
C LYS A 39 38.67 -4.10 -10.82
N SER A 40 38.58 -5.19 -10.06
CA SER A 40 39.68 -6.12 -9.81
C SER A 40 39.91 -7.11 -10.95
N LYS A 41 39.12 -7.04 -12.03
CA LYS A 41 39.11 -7.96 -13.17
C LYS A 41 38.57 -9.36 -12.83
N ASP A 42 37.86 -9.48 -11.71
CA ASP A 42 37.16 -10.71 -11.35
C ASP A 42 35.83 -10.79 -12.10
N ILE A 43 35.47 -12.00 -12.52
CA ILE A 43 34.13 -12.29 -13.04
C ILE A 43 33.18 -12.47 -11.86
N LYS A 44 32.10 -11.69 -11.85
CA LYS A 44 31.03 -11.68 -10.85
C LYS A 44 29.67 -11.83 -11.56
N TYR A 45 28.62 -12.03 -10.77
CA TYR A 45 27.25 -12.18 -11.27
C TYR A 45 26.32 -11.21 -10.55
N GLY A 46 25.60 -10.41 -11.32
CA GLY A 46 24.65 -9.40 -10.83
C GLY A 46 23.22 -9.72 -11.25
N LYS A 47 22.31 -8.79 -10.95
CA LYS A 47 20.91 -8.82 -11.38
C LYS A 47 20.58 -7.54 -12.13
N LEU A 48 19.89 -7.65 -13.26
CA LEU A 48 19.28 -6.52 -13.97
C LEU A 48 17.80 -6.42 -13.62
N ILE A 49 17.32 -5.21 -13.35
CA ILE A 49 16.00 -4.98 -12.78
C ILE A 49 15.32 -3.85 -13.57
N VAL A 50 14.11 -4.08 -14.10
CA VAL A 50 13.34 -3.07 -14.82
C VAL A 50 11.88 -3.05 -14.35
N ALA A 51 11.32 -1.86 -14.16
CA ALA A 51 9.91 -1.71 -13.84
C ALA A 51 9.05 -2.02 -15.08
N LEU A 52 8.07 -2.90 -14.93
CA LEU A 52 7.13 -3.22 -16.00
C LEU A 52 5.96 -2.23 -16.02
N ASN A 53 5.52 -1.87 -17.21
CA ASN A 53 4.27 -1.18 -17.44
C ASN A 53 3.17 -2.24 -17.56
N ILE A 54 2.43 -2.41 -16.48
CA ILE A 54 1.38 -3.42 -16.35
C ILE A 54 0.04 -2.72 -16.28
N ASN A 55 -0.90 -3.12 -17.13
CA ASN A 55 -2.30 -2.70 -17.05
C ASN A 55 -3.18 -3.91 -17.34
N ASN A 56 -4.15 -4.20 -16.46
CA ASN A 56 -5.05 -5.35 -16.57
C ASN A 56 -4.30 -6.66 -16.85
N ASP A 57 -3.29 -6.95 -16.02
CA ASP A 57 -2.38 -8.10 -16.17
C ASP A 57 -1.72 -8.24 -17.56
N THR A 58 -1.65 -7.16 -18.32
CA THR A 58 -0.98 -7.10 -19.61
C THR A 58 0.26 -6.24 -19.49
N VAL A 59 1.41 -6.82 -19.80
CA VAL A 59 2.69 -6.11 -19.89
C VAL A 59 2.77 -5.44 -21.26
N THR A 60 2.98 -4.13 -21.28
CA THR A 60 3.12 -3.34 -22.51
C THR A 60 4.41 -2.53 -22.48
N TYR A 61 5.18 -2.55 -23.56
CA TYR A 61 6.32 -1.64 -23.69
C TYR A 61 5.86 -0.34 -24.34
N GLN A 62 6.01 0.79 -23.65
CA GLN A 62 5.66 2.11 -24.19
C GLN A 62 6.87 2.75 -24.85
N LYS A 63 6.98 2.59 -26.17
CA LYS A 63 7.98 3.26 -26.99
C LYS A 63 7.86 4.78 -26.80
N HIS A 64 8.99 5.48 -26.67
CA HIS A 64 9.10 6.94 -26.48
C HIS A 64 8.66 7.52 -25.12
N CYS A 65 8.00 6.74 -24.25
CA CYS A 65 7.70 7.12 -22.87
C CYS A 65 8.49 6.31 -21.82
N SER A 66 9.15 5.23 -22.22
CA SER A 66 10.06 4.49 -21.35
C SER A 66 11.31 5.32 -21.08
N LYS A 67 11.76 5.38 -19.81
CA LYS A 67 12.96 6.15 -19.45
C LYS A 67 14.27 5.50 -19.93
N HIS A 68 14.19 4.35 -20.63
CA HIS A 68 15.30 3.44 -21.00
C HIS A 68 16.24 3.07 -19.84
N VAL A 69 15.83 3.34 -18.61
CA VAL A 69 16.62 3.06 -17.41
C VAL A 69 16.48 1.60 -17.06
N ILE A 70 17.61 0.97 -16.74
CA ILE A 70 17.66 -0.32 -16.07
C ILE A 70 18.42 -0.17 -14.76
N ASN A 71 17.99 -0.89 -13.73
CA ASN A 71 18.63 -0.95 -12.44
C ASN A 71 19.54 -2.19 -12.39
N PHE A 72 20.59 -2.12 -11.59
CA PHE A 72 21.58 -3.18 -11.46
C PHE A 72 21.96 -3.41 -10.00
N MET A 73 22.03 -4.69 -9.61
CA MET A 73 22.52 -5.17 -8.33
C MET A 73 23.86 -5.87 -8.53
N GLY A 74 24.88 -5.42 -7.81
CA GLY A 74 26.26 -5.90 -7.89
C GLY A 74 27.28 -4.77 -7.70
N GLU A 75 28.55 -5.08 -7.94
CA GLU A 75 29.62 -4.09 -8.10
C GLU A 75 29.55 -3.40 -9.48
N TYR A 76 30.20 -2.25 -9.67
CA TYR A 76 30.12 -1.54 -10.94
C TYR A 76 30.72 -2.36 -12.10
N PRO A 77 30.00 -2.56 -13.22
CA PRO A 77 30.52 -3.30 -14.38
C PRO A 77 31.69 -2.60 -15.09
N CYS A 78 32.72 -3.37 -15.42
CA CYS A 78 33.94 -2.95 -16.08
C CYS A 78 34.20 -3.70 -17.39
N TYR A 79 35.06 -3.12 -18.23
CA TYR A 79 35.72 -3.80 -19.34
C TYR A 79 36.77 -4.81 -18.83
N GLN A 80 37.34 -5.59 -19.74
CA GLN A 80 38.31 -6.66 -19.43
C GLN A 80 39.58 -6.14 -18.74
N ASP A 81 39.93 -4.87 -18.98
CA ASP A 81 41.08 -4.21 -18.37
C ASP A 81 40.80 -3.61 -16.98
N GLY A 82 39.57 -3.78 -16.47
CA GLY A 82 39.11 -3.27 -15.17
C GLY A 82 38.62 -1.82 -15.21
N SER A 83 38.65 -1.16 -16.38
CA SER A 83 38.08 0.18 -16.54
C SER A 83 36.56 0.14 -16.56
N GLU A 84 35.91 1.12 -15.91
CA GLU A 84 34.45 1.15 -15.76
C GLU A 84 33.74 1.37 -17.12
N ILE A 85 32.61 0.70 -17.34
CA ILE A 85 31.74 0.94 -18.51
C ILE A 85 30.94 2.23 -18.31
N SER A 86 31.63 3.37 -18.35
CA SER A 86 31.08 4.69 -18.04
C SER A 86 30.00 5.16 -19.02
N ALA A 87 30.00 4.62 -20.25
CA ALA A 87 29.10 5.00 -21.33
C ALA A 87 27.60 4.79 -21.03
N ILE A 88 27.26 3.93 -20.06
CA ILE A 88 25.88 3.64 -19.67
C ILE A 88 25.50 4.23 -18.30
N ARG A 89 26.41 4.96 -17.64
CA ARG A 89 26.19 5.46 -16.26
C ARG A 89 24.98 6.39 -16.19
N LEU A 90 24.14 6.18 -15.18
CA LEU A 90 23.09 7.12 -14.80
C LEU A 90 23.21 7.55 -13.34
N SER A 91 23.11 6.61 -12.40
CA SER A 91 23.16 6.92 -10.96
C SER A 91 23.61 5.72 -10.11
N SER A 92 23.93 5.97 -8.84
CA SER A 92 24.36 4.97 -7.86
C SER A 92 23.52 5.09 -6.58
N PRO A 93 22.20 4.78 -6.62
CA PRO A 93 21.30 5.09 -5.51
C PRO A 93 21.57 4.25 -4.26
N ASN A 94 22.07 3.03 -4.42
CA ASN A 94 22.32 2.07 -3.32
C ASN A 94 21.11 1.90 -2.37
N THR A 95 19.94 1.69 -2.96
CA THR A 95 18.65 1.62 -2.24
C THR A 95 18.07 0.20 -2.24
N PRO A 96 17.61 -0.32 -1.09
CA PRO A 96 16.87 -1.59 -1.04
C PRO A 96 15.57 -1.53 -1.83
N LEU A 97 15.24 -2.57 -2.60
CA LEU A 97 14.01 -2.65 -3.39
C LEU A 97 12.97 -3.62 -2.81
N PHE A 98 13.37 -4.86 -2.53
CA PHE A 98 12.64 -5.89 -1.76
C PHE A 98 13.51 -7.09 -1.46
N ASP A 99 13.18 -7.82 -0.39
CA ASP A 99 13.93 -8.97 0.12
C ASP A 99 15.44 -8.68 0.21
N ASP A 100 16.26 -9.43 -0.52
CA ASP A 100 17.71 -9.29 -0.66
C ASP A 100 18.12 -8.42 -1.86
N ILE A 101 17.17 -7.87 -2.64
CA ILE A 101 17.46 -7.07 -3.83
C ILE A 101 17.77 -5.61 -3.46
N ILE A 102 18.97 -5.19 -3.84
CA ILE A 102 19.47 -3.81 -3.67
C ILE A 102 19.75 -3.22 -5.04
N ILE A 103 19.20 -2.04 -5.33
CA ILE A 103 19.58 -1.28 -6.51
C ILE A 103 20.87 -0.53 -6.20
N ASN A 104 22.01 -1.10 -6.56
CA ASN A 104 23.31 -0.45 -6.37
C ASN A 104 23.53 0.65 -7.40
N PHE A 105 23.16 0.37 -8.66
CA PHE A 105 23.38 1.27 -9.80
C PHE A 105 22.15 1.34 -10.71
N SER A 106 22.05 2.43 -11.47
CA SER A 106 21.12 2.56 -12.59
C SER A 106 21.90 2.96 -13.83
N PHE A 107 21.46 2.45 -14.97
CA PHE A 107 22.07 2.66 -16.28
C PHE A 107 21.08 3.19 -17.30
N SER A 108 21.59 3.93 -18.29
CA SER A 108 20.82 4.43 -19.43
C SER A 108 21.65 4.30 -20.71
N ASN A 109 21.12 3.61 -21.71
CA ASN A 109 21.68 3.47 -23.04
C ASN A 109 20.52 3.55 -24.04
N LYS A 110 20.27 4.75 -24.57
CA LYS A 110 19.18 4.95 -25.53
C LYS A 110 19.68 4.70 -26.95
N PRO A 111 19.16 3.70 -27.68
CA PRO A 111 19.46 3.56 -29.10
C PRO A 111 18.74 4.64 -29.93
N LYS A 112 19.23 4.95 -31.13
CA LYS A 112 18.67 5.99 -32.01
C LYS A 112 17.18 5.81 -32.29
N ASN A 113 16.72 4.55 -32.43
CA ASN A 113 15.33 4.21 -32.77
C ASN A 113 14.48 3.74 -31.58
N ASP A 114 14.95 3.97 -30.34
CA ASP A 114 14.37 3.39 -29.12
C ASP A 114 14.44 1.84 -29.15
N TYR A 115 14.17 1.19 -28.01
CA TYR A 115 13.90 -0.24 -27.99
C TYR A 115 12.46 -0.49 -28.45
N ASN A 116 12.21 -1.63 -29.08
CA ASN A 116 10.87 -2.00 -29.51
C ASN A 116 10.05 -2.66 -28.40
N ASP A 117 10.73 -3.37 -27.50
CA ASP A 117 10.09 -4.13 -26.42
C ASP A 117 11.04 -4.35 -25.22
N TYR A 118 10.52 -4.98 -24.16
CA TYR A 118 11.30 -5.32 -22.97
C TYR A 118 12.40 -6.35 -23.24
N TYR A 119 12.20 -7.23 -24.23
CA TYR A 119 13.21 -8.22 -24.61
C TYR A 119 14.45 -7.51 -25.18
N GLU A 120 14.26 -6.60 -26.14
CA GLU A 120 15.36 -5.87 -26.78
C GLU A 120 16.11 -5.00 -25.76
N GLN A 121 15.38 -4.32 -24.87
CA GLN A 121 16.00 -3.55 -23.79
C GLN A 121 16.86 -4.45 -22.90
N MET A 122 16.29 -5.53 -22.38
CA MET A 122 16.97 -6.42 -21.43
C MET A 122 18.20 -7.08 -22.08
N VAL A 123 18.05 -7.68 -23.25
CA VAL A 123 19.15 -8.34 -23.97
C VAL A 123 20.26 -7.35 -24.28
N ARG A 124 19.95 -6.12 -24.69
CA ARG A 124 20.99 -5.12 -24.95
C ARG A 124 21.85 -4.83 -23.71
N TYR A 125 21.24 -4.68 -22.55
CA TYR A 125 21.99 -4.44 -21.32
C TYR A 125 22.79 -5.66 -20.87
N ILE A 126 22.23 -6.86 -21.02
CA ILE A 126 22.96 -8.10 -20.78
C ILE A 126 24.18 -8.17 -21.69
N GLU A 127 24.04 -7.89 -22.99
CA GLU A 127 25.16 -7.87 -23.94
C GLU A 127 26.26 -6.89 -23.52
N ILE A 128 25.91 -5.64 -23.22
CA ILE A 128 26.88 -4.60 -22.83
C ILE A 128 27.67 -5.03 -21.58
N ILE A 129 26.97 -5.56 -20.58
CA ILE A 129 27.53 -5.88 -19.26
C ILE A 129 28.31 -7.20 -19.28
N SER A 130 27.82 -8.20 -20.02
CA SER A 130 28.37 -9.57 -20.01
C SER A 130 29.48 -9.80 -21.03
N THR A 131 29.56 -9.02 -22.11
CA THR A 131 30.60 -9.20 -23.14
C THR A 131 32.03 -9.20 -22.58
N PRO A 132 32.42 -8.29 -21.66
CA PRO A 132 33.75 -8.33 -21.04
C PRO A 132 34.03 -9.66 -20.32
N ALA A 133 33.08 -10.16 -19.52
CA ALA A 133 33.26 -11.39 -18.78
C ALA A 133 33.38 -12.61 -19.71
N MET A 134 32.52 -12.69 -20.72
CA MET A 134 32.53 -13.77 -21.72
C MET A 134 33.80 -13.80 -22.58
N SER A 135 34.44 -12.64 -22.77
CA SER A 135 35.71 -12.57 -23.50
C SER A 135 36.91 -13.05 -22.66
N LEU A 136 36.81 -12.97 -21.32
CA LEU A 136 37.81 -13.48 -20.39
C LEU A 136 37.66 -15.00 -20.18
N ASP A 137 36.42 -15.49 -20.10
CA ASP A 137 36.11 -16.91 -19.96
C ASP A 137 34.91 -17.30 -20.85
N LYS A 138 35.16 -18.19 -21.81
CA LYS A 138 34.16 -18.67 -22.77
C LYS A 138 33.08 -19.56 -22.15
N ASN A 139 33.29 -20.08 -20.94
CA ASN A 139 32.30 -20.91 -20.25
C ASN A 139 31.26 -20.07 -19.48
N VAL A 140 31.50 -18.75 -19.35
CA VAL A 140 30.59 -17.84 -18.65
C VAL A 140 29.42 -17.47 -19.56
N THR A 141 28.21 -17.51 -19.01
CA THR A 141 26.97 -17.24 -19.76
C THR A 141 25.90 -16.60 -18.87
N ALA A 142 25.06 -15.76 -19.47
CA ALA A 142 23.83 -15.25 -18.85
C ALA A 142 22.62 -16.19 -19.08
N ARG A 143 22.79 -17.23 -19.91
CA ARG A 143 21.73 -18.16 -20.34
C ARG A 143 21.96 -19.53 -19.69
N THR A 144 21.44 -19.72 -18.48
CA THR A 144 21.61 -20.96 -17.71
C THR A 144 20.45 -21.96 -17.87
N PHE A 145 19.33 -21.51 -18.46
CA PHE A 145 18.07 -22.26 -18.57
C PHE A 145 17.44 -22.64 -17.22
N LYS A 146 17.91 -22.04 -16.12
CA LYS A 146 17.29 -22.24 -14.81
C LYS A 146 15.96 -21.49 -14.75
N VAL A 147 14.89 -22.24 -14.49
CA VAL A 147 13.54 -21.70 -14.31
C VAL A 147 13.36 -21.23 -12.87
N ILE A 148 12.84 -20.01 -12.69
CA ILE A 148 12.47 -19.46 -11.38
C ILE A 148 10.96 -19.66 -11.16
N ASN A 149 10.59 -20.35 -10.09
CA ASN A 149 9.17 -20.59 -9.75
C ASN A 149 8.53 -19.32 -9.16
N ASN A 150 7.73 -18.60 -9.96
CA ASN A 150 7.05 -17.38 -9.53
C ASN A 150 5.63 -17.63 -8.97
N GLU A 151 5.52 -18.47 -7.94
CA GLU A 151 4.25 -18.69 -7.21
C GLU A 151 4.05 -17.60 -6.15
N GLU A 152 3.48 -16.46 -6.55
CA GLU A 152 3.00 -15.44 -5.60
C GLU A 152 1.48 -15.45 -5.52
N SER A 153 0.97 -15.67 -4.30
CA SER A 153 -0.38 -15.28 -3.88
C SER A 153 -0.40 -13.78 -3.60
N SER A 154 -1.10 -13.01 -4.43
CA SER A 154 -1.24 -11.56 -4.25
C SER A 154 -2.51 -11.26 -3.44
N ILE A 155 -2.40 -10.35 -2.48
CA ILE A 155 -3.58 -9.83 -1.76
C ILE A 155 -4.43 -8.90 -2.63
N PHE A 156 -3.84 -8.29 -3.66
CA PHE A 156 -4.57 -7.51 -4.65
C PHE A 156 -5.03 -8.37 -5.83
N GLN A 157 -6.14 -7.96 -6.46
CA GLN A 157 -6.65 -8.56 -7.70
C GLN A 157 -5.74 -8.27 -8.91
N TYR A 158 -4.95 -7.19 -8.84
CA TYR A 158 -3.99 -6.77 -9.86
C TYR A 158 -2.76 -6.15 -9.20
N ILE A 159 -1.65 -6.11 -9.94
CA ILE A 159 -0.38 -5.55 -9.42
C ILE A 159 -0.52 -4.04 -9.16
N ASP A 160 -0.04 -3.61 -7.99
CA ASP A 160 0.16 -2.19 -7.65
C ASP A 160 1.30 -1.58 -8.47
N SER A 161 1.00 -1.25 -9.72
CA SER A 161 1.94 -0.60 -10.64
C SER A 161 2.34 0.81 -10.19
N ASN A 162 1.57 1.44 -9.27
CA ASN A 162 1.91 2.75 -8.73
C ASN A 162 3.13 2.66 -7.81
N ALA A 163 3.14 1.70 -6.88
CA ALA A 163 4.29 1.46 -6.02
C ALA A 163 5.54 1.05 -6.81
N THR A 164 5.37 0.21 -7.83
CA THR A 164 6.45 -0.19 -8.75
C THR A 164 7.04 1.01 -9.48
N ARG A 165 6.19 1.85 -10.10
CA ARG A 165 6.66 3.02 -10.86
C ARG A 165 7.37 4.05 -9.99
N ALA A 166 6.95 4.18 -8.74
CA ALA A 166 7.55 5.09 -7.77
C ALA A 166 8.76 4.49 -7.04
N ASN A 167 9.08 3.21 -7.22
CA ASN A 167 10.12 2.49 -6.47
C ASN A 167 9.92 2.55 -4.94
N ILE A 168 8.67 2.45 -4.49
CA ILE A 168 8.29 2.48 -3.07
C ILE A 168 7.73 1.16 -2.56
N TRP A 169 7.90 0.06 -3.31
CA TRP A 169 7.37 -1.25 -2.93
C TRP A 169 7.74 -1.64 -1.50
N ASN A 170 9.01 -1.46 -1.11
CA ASN A 170 9.49 -1.71 0.25
C ASN A 170 8.78 -0.89 1.33
N ILE A 171 8.41 0.35 1.01
CA ILE A 171 7.66 1.21 1.94
C ILE A 171 6.24 0.69 2.08
N ASN A 172 5.57 0.34 0.98
CA ASN A 172 4.25 -0.29 1.00
C ASN A 172 4.26 -1.60 1.80
N ASN A 173 5.30 -2.42 1.65
CA ASN A 173 5.39 -3.73 2.29
C ASN A 173 5.48 -3.66 3.83
N LYS A 174 5.77 -2.49 4.42
CA LYS A 174 5.64 -2.28 5.88
C LYS A 174 4.20 -2.43 6.39
N LEU A 175 3.22 -2.26 5.51
CA LEU A 175 1.80 -2.46 5.82
C LEU A 175 1.36 -3.91 5.62
N SER A 176 2.23 -4.77 5.08
CA SER A 176 1.90 -6.18 4.84
C SER A 176 1.71 -6.96 6.13
N ASN A 177 1.05 -8.11 6.03
CA ASN A 177 0.78 -9.04 7.13
C ASN A 177 -0.13 -8.50 8.26
N GLN A 178 -0.50 -7.22 8.25
CA GLN A 178 -1.40 -6.66 9.23
C GLN A 178 -2.85 -7.11 9.03
N LYS A 179 -3.55 -7.44 10.12
CA LYS A 179 -5.00 -7.65 10.13
C LYS A 179 -5.69 -6.42 10.67
N ILE A 180 -6.51 -5.78 9.86
CA ILE A 180 -7.20 -4.54 10.21
C ILE A 180 -8.67 -4.86 10.48
N ALA A 181 -9.24 -4.28 11.54
CA ALA A 181 -10.68 -4.23 11.74
C ALA A 181 -11.21 -2.80 11.61
N ILE A 182 -12.36 -2.65 10.95
CA ILE A 182 -13.10 -1.40 10.85
C ILE A 182 -14.48 -1.63 11.44
N ILE A 183 -14.78 -0.95 12.55
CA ILE A 183 -16.05 -1.06 13.27
C ILE A 183 -16.88 0.17 12.96
N GLY A 184 -18.03 -0.03 12.31
CA GLY A 184 -18.87 1.03 11.76
C GLY A 184 -18.44 1.38 10.33
N LEU A 185 -19.32 1.13 9.37
CA LEU A 185 -19.17 1.38 7.94
C LEU A 185 -20.10 2.54 7.49
N GLY A 186 -20.30 3.51 8.38
CA GLY A 186 -21.01 4.76 8.11
C GLY A 186 -20.23 5.70 7.17
N GLY A 187 -20.19 6.99 7.48
CA GLY A 187 -19.43 7.96 6.68
C GLY A 187 -17.92 7.72 6.76
N THR A 188 -17.31 8.02 7.91
CA THR A 188 -15.86 7.94 8.09
C THR A 188 -15.32 6.53 7.85
N GLY A 189 -15.93 5.49 8.42
CA GLY A 189 -15.44 4.11 8.28
C GLY A 189 -15.46 3.57 6.84
N SER A 190 -16.41 4.01 6.00
CA SER A 190 -16.42 3.61 4.59
C SER A 190 -15.33 4.30 3.77
N TYR A 191 -14.95 5.53 4.09
CA TYR A 191 -13.77 6.19 3.51
C TYR A 191 -12.46 5.58 4.03
N ILE A 192 -12.40 5.12 5.28
CA ILE A 192 -11.25 4.35 5.77
C ILE A 192 -11.11 3.08 4.94
N LEU A 193 -12.18 2.33 4.71
CA LEU A 193 -12.16 1.16 3.84
C LEU A 193 -11.69 1.49 2.42
N ASP A 194 -12.16 2.60 1.83
CA ASP A 194 -11.70 3.05 0.51
C ASP A 194 -10.17 3.18 0.46
N LEU A 195 -9.56 3.75 1.51
CA LEU A 195 -8.12 3.95 1.57
C LEU A 195 -7.34 2.68 1.94
N ILE A 196 -7.84 1.87 2.89
CA ILE A 196 -7.18 0.65 3.37
C ILE A 196 -7.19 -0.45 2.32
N ALA A 197 -8.26 -0.57 1.51
CA ALA A 197 -8.33 -1.55 0.42
C ALA A 197 -7.22 -1.37 -0.64
N LYS A 198 -6.59 -0.19 -0.70
CA LYS A 198 -5.46 0.14 -1.58
C LYS A 198 -4.09 -0.19 -0.95
N THR A 199 -4.05 -0.89 0.19
CA THR A 199 -2.81 -1.22 0.94
C THR A 199 -2.63 -2.74 1.06
N PRO A 200 -1.39 -3.25 1.21
CA PRO A 200 -1.12 -4.70 1.16
C PRO A 200 -1.41 -5.43 2.48
N VAL A 201 -2.34 -4.93 3.30
CA VAL A 201 -2.75 -5.56 4.57
C VAL A 201 -3.32 -6.96 4.32
N SER A 202 -3.04 -7.93 5.19
CA SER A 202 -3.43 -9.33 4.93
C SER A 202 -4.94 -9.55 5.04
N GLU A 203 -5.61 -8.85 5.95
CA GLU A 203 -7.04 -8.97 6.17
C GLU A 203 -7.67 -7.62 6.52
N ILE A 204 -8.88 -7.38 6.02
CA ILE A 204 -9.70 -6.21 6.32
C ILE A 204 -11.06 -6.71 6.80
N ASN A 205 -11.28 -6.71 8.12
CA ASN A 205 -12.51 -7.18 8.76
C ASN A 205 -13.48 -6.00 8.95
N LEU A 206 -14.69 -6.11 8.41
CA LEU A 206 -15.70 -5.05 8.45
C LEU A 206 -16.81 -5.45 9.41
N TYR A 207 -17.15 -4.62 10.39
CA TYR A 207 -18.23 -4.87 11.34
C TYR A 207 -19.26 -3.74 11.29
N ASP A 208 -20.44 -4.01 10.74
CA ASP A 208 -21.60 -3.10 10.72
C ASP A 208 -22.86 -3.90 10.38
N ASP A 209 -23.93 -3.76 11.15
CA ASP A 209 -25.20 -4.47 10.96
C ASP A 209 -26.28 -3.63 10.27
N ASP A 210 -26.00 -2.38 9.91
CA ASP A 210 -26.98 -1.52 9.25
C ASP A 210 -27.15 -1.87 7.77
N ASN A 211 -28.31 -1.50 7.25
CA ASN A 211 -28.55 -1.50 5.81
C ASN A 211 -27.94 -0.25 5.16
N PHE A 212 -27.54 -0.37 3.89
CA PHE A 212 -27.10 0.75 3.08
C PHE A 212 -28.31 1.43 2.42
N CYS A 213 -28.71 2.58 2.97
CA CYS A 213 -29.88 3.34 2.55
C CYS A 213 -29.49 4.55 1.70
N GLN A 214 -30.45 5.13 0.97
CA GLN A 214 -30.22 6.25 0.04
C GLN A 214 -29.51 7.44 0.68
N HIS A 215 -29.87 7.82 1.91
CA HIS A 215 -29.24 8.93 2.61
C HIS A 215 -27.76 8.66 2.97
N ASN A 216 -27.32 7.40 3.02
CA ASN A 216 -25.91 7.05 3.22
C ASN A 216 -25.06 7.39 1.99
N ALA A 217 -25.62 7.32 0.79
CA ALA A 217 -24.90 7.58 -0.46
C ALA A 217 -24.33 9.00 -0.57
N PHE A 218 -24.93 9.96 0.12
CA PHE A 218 -24.50 11.36 0.12
C PHE A 218 -23.33 11.64 1.06
N ARG A 219 -22.87 10.65 1.84
CA ARG A 219 -21.82 10.80 2.84
C ARG A 219 -20.81 9.64 2.88
N ALA A 220 -20.83 8.80 1.86
CA ALA A 220 -19.99 7.63 1.69
C ALA A 220 -19.26 7.71 0.34
N PRO A 221 -18.14 7.01 0.14
CA PRO A 221 -17.43 7.00 -1.13
C PRO A 221 -18.24 6.35 -2.26
N GLY A 222 -17.99 6.82 -3.49
CA GLY A 222 -18.59 6.29 -4.71
C GLY A 222 -19.96 6.89 -5.02
N ALA A 223 -20.62 6.30 -6.04
CA ALA A 223 -21.91 6.75 -6.53
C ALA A 223 -22.80 5.51 -6.80
N PRO A 224 -23.52 4.99 -5.79
CA PRO A 224 -24.38 3.83 -5.95
C PRO A 224 -25.45 4.04 -7.03
N THR A 225 -25.76 2.99 -7.79
CA THR A 225 -26.90 2.99 -8.70
C THR A 225 -28.21 2.95 -7.89
N LYS A 226 -29.30 3.51 -8.43
CA LYS A 226 -30.60 3.52 -7.76
C LYS A 226 -31.08 2.11 -7.36
N ALA A 227 -30.80 1.12 -8.20
CA ALA A 227 -31.21 -0.28 -8.00
C ALA A 227 -30.67 -0.90 -6.71
N ILE A 228 -29.58 -0.38 -6.14
CA ILE A 228 -29.05 -0.92 -4.87
C ILE A 228 -30.01 -0.71 -3.69
N PHE A 229 -30.89 0.30 -3.78
CA PHE A 229 -31.82 0.67 -2.71
C PHE A 229 -33.17 -0.05 -2.78
N ASP A 230 -33.40 -0.84 -3.83
CA ASP A 230 -34.62 -1.65 -3.96
C ASP A 230 -34.59 -2.88 -3.03
N GLY A 231 -33.41 -3.23 -2.48
CA GLY A 231 -33.21 -4.34 -1.54
C GLY A 231 -32.74 -3.90 -0.15
N THR A 232 -32.59 -4.87 0.77
CA THR A 232 -32.07 -4.67 2.14
C THR A 232 -30.58 -4.99 2.23
N GLN A 233 -29.78 -4.41 1.35
CA GLN A 233 -28.34 -4.69 1.30
C GLN A 233 -27.65 -4.15 2.55
N LYS A 234 -26.93 -5.02 3.29
CA LYS A 234 -26.09 -4.61 4.41
C LYS A 234 -24.92 -3.76 3.95
N LYS A 235 -24.53 -2.75 4.75
CA LYS A 235 -23.38 -1.87 4.43
C LYS A 235 -22.11 -2.68 4.18
N VAL A 236 -21.79 -3.63 5.05
CA VAL A 236 -20.61 -4.50 4.89
C VAL A 236 -20.60 -5.25 3.56
N ASN A 237 -21.76 -5.75 3.13
CA ASN A 237 -21.87 -6.50 1.87
C ASN A 237 -21.80 -5.57 0.66
N TYR A 238 -22.43 -4.40 0.72
CA TYR A 238 -22.33 -3.37 -0.33
C TYR A 238 -20.87 -2.96 -0.56
N PHE A 239 -20.18 -2.52 0.49
CA PHE A 239 -18.79 -2.07 0.32
C PHE A 239 -17.83 -3.22 -0.01
N SER A 240 -18.01 -4.42 0.58
CA SER A 240 -17.21 -5.58 0.19
C SER A 240 -17.35 -5.89 -1.30
N SER A 241 -18.57 -5.84 -1.86
CA SER A 241 -18.78 -6.11 -3.29
C SER A 241 -18.00 -5.17 -4.22
N ILE A 242 -17.77 -3.93 -3.78
CA ILE A 242 -17.02 -2.92 -4.53
C ILE A 242 -15.52 -3.16 -4.37
N TYR A 243 -15.05 -3.20 -3.12
CA TYR A 243 -13.61 -3.22 -2.85
C TYR A 243 -12.96 -4.59 -3.04
N SER A 244 -13.73 -5.68 -3.11
CA SER A 244 -13.23 -7.00 -3.50
C SER A 244 -12.75 -7.04 -4.96
N ASN A 245 -13.15 -6.07 -5.81
CA ASN A 245 -12.57 -5.88 -7.14
C ASN A 245 -11.09 -5.41 -7.10
N MET A 246 -10.60 -5.00 -5.93
CA MET A 246 -9.22 -4.56 -5.71
C MET A 246 -8.48 -5.47 -4.74
N HIS A 247 -9.15 -5.93 -3.66
CA HIS A 247 -8.50 -6.58 -2.53
C HIS A 247 -9.16 -7.91 -2.14
N ASN A 248 -8.39 -9.00 -2.11
CA ASN A 248 -8.84 -10.36 -1.81
C ASN A 248 -9.10 -10.60 -0.31
N GLY A 249 -8.48 -9.82 0.58
CA GLY A 249 -8.54 -10.03 2.04
C GLY A 249 -9.72 -9.40 2.78
N ILE A 250 -10.78 -8.96 2.09
CA ILE A 250 -11.93 -8.30 2.75
C ILE A 250 -12.88 -9.34 3.34
N LYS A 251 -13.22 -9.18 4.62
CA LYS A 251 -14.10 -10.06 5.39
C LYS A 251 -15.29 -9.28 5.97
N PRO A 252 -16.49 -9.36 5.36
CA PRO A 252 -17.66 -8.67 5.86
C PRO A 252 -18.33 -9.45 7.01
N HIS A 253 -18.61 -8.76 8.12
CA HIS A 253 -19.35 -9.27 9.28
C HIS A 253 -20.57 -8.38 9.52
N ALA A 254 -21.76 -8.89 9.21
CA ALA A 254 -23.02 -8.15 9.32
C ALA A 254 -23.57 -8.13 10.76
N GLU A 255 -22.71 -7.75 11.71
CA GLU A 255 -22.99 -7.75 13.15
C GLU A 255 -22.39 -6.54 13.86
N LYS A 256 -22.97 -6.15 15.00
CA LYS A 256 -22.36 -5.19 15.92
C LYS A 256 -21.33 -5.88 16.79
N ILE A 257 -20.32 -5.12 17.20
CA ILE A 257 -19.45 -5.55 18.29
C ILE A 257 -20.16 -5.33 19.63
N THR A 258 -20.18 -6.39 20.43
CA THR A 258 -20.79 -6.51 21.74
C THR A 258 -19.81 -7.21 22.68
N LYS A 259 -20.15 -7.31 23.97
CA LYS A 259 -19.33 -8.06 24.94
C LYS A 259 -19.14 -9.52 24.55
N ASP A 260 -20.12 -10.09 23.84
CA ASP A 260 -20.12 -11.51 23.50
C ASP A 260 -19.22 -11.83 22.30
N ASN A 261 -18.79 -10.85 21.51
CA ASN A 261 -17.95 -11.07 20.31
C ASN A 261 -16.73 -10.14 20.18
N VAL A 262 -16.52 -9.20 21.11
CA VAL A 262 -15.35 -8.29 21.10
C VAL A 262 -14.00 -9.03 21.05
N TYR A 263 -13.96 -10.27 21.54
CA TYR A 263 -12.78 -11.13 21.48
C TYR A 263 -12.27 -11.39 20.05
N GLN A 264 -13.12 -11.27 19.04
CA GLN A 264 -12.74 -11.40 17.63
C GLN A 264 -11.70 -10.35 17.21
N LEU A 265 -11.62 -9.23 17.94
CA LEU A 265 -10.71 -8.13 17.66
C LEU A 265 -9.32 -8.33 18.27
N PHE A 266 -9.13 -9.27 19.20
CA PHE A 266 -7.89 -9.40 19.98
C PHE A 266 -6.68 -9.85 19.16
N ASN A 267 -6.93 -10.49 18.00
CA ASN A 267 -5.89 -10.91 17.06
C ASN A 267 -5.69 -9.91 15.91
N MET A 268 -6.31 -8.73 15.98
CA MET A 268 -6.11 -7.68 14.97
C MET A 268 -4.81 -6.93 15.25
N SER A 269 -4.10 -6.59 14.18
CA SER A 269 -2.91 -5.74 14.26
C SER A 269 -3.29 -4.28 14.54
N PHE A 270 -4.49 -3.86 14.13
CA PHE A 270 -4.99 -2.52 14.35
C PHE A 270 -6.51 -2.45 14.19
N VAL A 271 -7.18 -1.58 14.96
CA VAL A 271 -8.64 -1.40 14.91
C VAL A 271 -9.01 0.07 14.67
N PHE A 272 -9.89 0.32 13.70
CA PHE A 272 -10.56 1.62 13.53
C PHE A 272 -11.95 1.54 14.15
N VAL A 273 -12.23 2.42 15.12
CA VAL A 273 -13.51 2.53 15.81
C VAL A 273 -14.25 3.75 15.26
N CYS A 274 -15.30 3.52 14.47
CA CYS A 274 -16.03 4.53 13.69
C CYS A 274 -17.54 4.47 13.97
N ILE A 275 -17.92 4.39 15.25
CA ILE A 275 -19.30 4.26 15.71
C ILE A 275 -19.75 5.50 16.49
N ASP A 276 -21.06 5.73 16.50
CA ASP A 276 -21.73 6.83 17.20
C ASP A 276 -22.23 6.44 18.60
N ASN A 277 -22.43 5.15 18.88
CA ASN A 277 -22.90 4.67 20.17
C ASN A 277 -21.80 4.73 21.25
N ASP A 278 -21.91 5.67 22.17
CA ASP A 278 -20.94 5.91 23.24
C ASP A 278 -20.72 4.71 24.17
N ALA A 279 -21.78 4.00 24.56
CA ALA A 279 -21.67 2.84 25.46
C ALA A 279 -20.93 1.66 24.81
N ALA A 280 -21.21 1.39 23.54
CA ALA A 280 -20.49 0.40 22.76
C ALA A 280 -19.03 0.82 22.53
N ARG A 281 -18.79 2.11 22.21
CA ARG A 281 -17.44 2.67 22.05
C ARG A 281 -16.60 2.47 23.31
N ALA A 282 -17.13 2.84 24.47
CA ALA A 282 -16.45 2.70 25.75
C ALA A 282 -16.11 1.24 26.06
N MET A 283 -17.04 0.32 25.81
CA MET A 283 -16.81 -1.11 25.98
C MET A 283 -15.69 -1.62 25.06
N ILE A 284 -15.75 -1.32 23.76
CA ILE A 284 -14.77 -1.76 22.78
C ILE A 284 -13.37 -1.25 23.13
N ILE A 285 -13.24 0.05 23.40
CA ILE A 285 -11.94 0.65 23.70
C ILE A 285 -11.32 0.05 24.95
N LYS A 286 -12.12 -0.18 25.99
CA LYS A 286 -11.65 -0.82 27.22
C LYS A 286 -11.13 -2.24 26.97
N GLU A 287 -11.86 -3.05 26.22
CA GLU A 287 -11.47 -4.43 25.90
C GLU A 287 -10.20 -4.48 25.03
N LEU A 288 -10.09 -3.61 24.03
CA LEU A 288 -8.88 -3.50 23.19
C LEU A 288 -7.67 -3.02 23.99
N GLN A 289 -7.85 -2.06 24.91
CA GLN A 289 -6.81 -1.58 25.80
C GLN A 289 -6.28 -2.69 26.71
N GLN A 290 -7.17 -3.50 27.28
CA GLN A 290 -6.81 -4.63 28.15
C GLN A 290 -6.04 -5.73 27.41
N ASN A 291 -6.28 -5.86 26.10
CA ASN A 291 -5.62 -6.84 25.24
C ASN A 291 -4.46 -6.26 24.41
N ASN A 292 -4.03 -5.02 24.71
CA ASN A 292 -2.95 -4.31 24.02
C ASN A 292 -3.12 -4.23 22.49
N VAL A 293 -4.35 -4.10 22.02
CA VAL A 293 -4.65 -3.91 20.60
C VAL A 293 -4.65 -2.41 20.30
N PRO A 294 -3.75 -1.89 19.43
CA PRO A 294 -3.75 -0.49 19.06
C PRO A 294 -5.00 -0.14 18.24
N LEU A 295 -5.50 1.08 18.45
CA LEU A 295 -6.71 1.54 17.78
C LEU A 295 -6.66 3.03 17.43
N ILE A 296 -7.50 3.42 16.48
CA ILE A 296 -7.91 4.80 16.29
C ILE A 296 -9.42 4.92 16.50
N ASP A 297 -9.81 5.82 17.39
CA ASP A 297 -11.19 6.30 17.50
C ASP A 297 -11.37 7.57 16.67
N VAL A 298 -12.52 7.72 16.01
CA VAL A 298 -12.86 8.91 15.25
C VAL A 298 -14.18 9.50 15.73
N GLY A 299 -14.27 10.83 15.72
CA GLY A 299 -15.49 11.58 16.04
C GLY A 299 -15.72 12.70 15.03
N MET A 300 -16.99 13.05 14.80
CA MET A 300 -17.37 14.20 14.00
C MET A 300 -18.66 14.82 14.55
N GLY A 301 -18.64 16.12 14.80
CA GLY A 301 -19.78 16.89 15.29
C GLY A 301 -20.07 17.99 14.29
N VAL A 302 -21.32 18.12 13.85
CA VAL A 302 -21.70 19.14 12.86
C VAL A 302 -23.01 19.78 13.30
N GLN A 303 -23.01 21.09 13.48
CA GLN A 303 -24.18 21.83 13.95
C GLN A 303 -24.49 23.03 13.06
N THR A 304 -25.76 23.43 13.07
CA THR A 304 -26.22 24.61 12.35
C THR A 304 -26.11 25.85 13.23
N VAL A 305 -25.46 26.91 12.72
CA VAL A 305 -25.39 28.23 13.37
C VAL A 305 -25.69 29.29 12.31
N ASP A 306 -26.71 30.11 12.52
CA ASP A 306 -27.12 31.18 11.59
C ASP A 306 -27.30 30.72 10.13
N ASN A 307 -27.91 29.55 9.90
CA ASN A 307 -28.04 28.86 8.60
C ASN A 307 -26.72 28.41 7.93
N PHE A 308 -25.60 28.47 8.65
CA PHE A 308 -24.33 27.85 8.25
C PHE A 308 -24.11 26.55 9.01
N LEU A 309 -23.20 25.71 8.52
CA LEU A 309 -22.71 24.55 9.24
C LEU A 309 -21.34 24.86 9.84
N ILE A 310 -21.17 24.52 11.12
CA ILE A 310 -19.86 24.43 11.75
C ILE A 310 -19.61 22.96 12.11
N GLY A 311 -18.40 22.49 11.87
CA GLY A 311 -18.00 21.10 12.05
C GLY A 311 -16.72 20.99 12.85
N SER A 312 -16.66 19.95 13.68
CA SER A 312 -15.49 19.53 14.43
C SER A 312 -15.17 18.06 14.12
N LEU A 313 -13.90 17.75 13.91
CA LEU A 313 -13.38 16.40 13.72
C LEU A 313 -12.46 16.04 14.87
N ARG A 314 -12.43 14.75 15.22
CA ARG A 314 -11.49 14.16 16.16
C ARG A 314 -10.94 12.85 15.61
N VAL A 315 -9.63 12.68 15.69
CA VAL A 315 -8.95 11.39 15.52
C VAL A 315 -8.06 11.16 16.74
N THR A 316 -8.28 10.08 17.47
CA THR A 316 -7.50 9.73 18.65
C THR A 316 -6.85 8.37 18.45
N LEU A 317 -5.52 8.36 18.33
CA LEU A 317 -4.70 7.16 18.31
C LEU A 317 -4.45 6.70 19.76
N VAL A 318 -4.62 5.40 19.98
CA VAL A 318 -4.32 4.74 21.24
C VAL A 318 -3.40 3.57 20.93
N THR A 319 -2.25 3.55 21.58
CA THR A 319 -1.25 2.49 21.43
C THR A 319 -1.00 1.81 22.77
N PRO A 320 -0.38 0.60 22.78
CA PRO A 320 0.10 0.00 24.02
C PRO A 320 1.00 0.94 24.84
N GLU A 321 1.75 1.81 24.17
CA GLU A 321 2.72 2.73 24.76
C GLU A 321 2.09 4.05 25.26
N LYS A 322 1.01 4.54 24.64
CA LYS A 322 0.34 5.80 24.98
C LYS A 322 -1.19 5.62 25.04
N ARG A 323 -1.71 5.58 26.26
CA ARG A 323 -3.14 5.30 26.57
C ARG A 323 -3.70 6.03 27.78
N ASP A 324 -2.93 6.93 28.39
CA ASP A 324 -3.32 7.75 29.55
C ASP A 324 -4.25 8.92 29.18
N HIS A 325 -4.44 9.19 27.89
CA HIS A 325 -5.29 10.29 27.39
C HIS A 325 -6.71 9.85 26.98
N ILE A 326 -7.02 8.55 27.04
CA ILE A 326 -8.30 7.99 26.59
C ILE A 326 -9.48 8.72 27.24
N ASP A 327 -9.51 8.80 28.56
CA ASP A 327 -10.62 9.40 29.33
C ASP A 327 -10.80 10.90 29.05
N ARG A 328 -9.74 11.58 28.59
CA ARG A 328 -9.78 13.01 28.25
C ARG A 328 -10.21 13.29 26.81
N ARG A 329 -9.91 12.36 25.89
CA ARG A 329 -10.04 12.61 24.43
C ARG A 329 -11.22 11.87 23.81
N ILE A 330 -11.61 10.72 24.36
CA ILE A 330 -12.64 9.88 23.77
C ILE A 330 -13.93 9.97 24.61
N PRO A 331 -15.10 10.23 24.00
CA PRO A 331 -16.36 10.29 24.72
C PRO A 331 -16.76 8.90 25.20
N MET A 332 -16.87 8.75 26.53
CA MET A 332 -17.25 7.50 27.21
C MET A 332 -18.69 7.51 27.77
N GLY A 333 -19.56 8.41 27.27
CA GLY A 333 -21.00 8.40 27.58
C GLY A 333 -21.48 9.18 28.81
N ASN A 334 -20.65 10.06 29.39
CA ASN A 334 -20.99 10.87 30.56
C ASN A 334 -21.03 12.39 30.32
N ASN A 335 -20.91 12.87 29.08
CA ASN A 335 -20.90 14.31 28.82
C ASN A 335 -22.27 14.80 28.36
N GLU A 336 -22.92 15.61 29.21
CA GLU A 336 -24.15 16.35 28.89
C GLU A 336 -23.91 17.41 27.79
N ASP A 337 -22.66 17.85 27.58
CA ASP A 337 -22.22 18.76 26.50
C ASP A 337 -21.55 18.00 25.35
N ASN A 338 -22.26 17.06 24.72
CA ASN A 338 -21.72 16.35 23.57
C ASN A 338 -21.88 17.24 22.31
N GLU A 339 -20.87 18.06 21.99
CA GLU A 339 -20.78 18.84 20.73
C GLU A 339 -20.93 17.98 19.46
N TYR A 340 -20.93 16.66 19.62
CA TYR A 340 -21.08 15.63 18.60
C TYR A 340 -22.49 14.98 18.58
N ALA A 341 -23.46 15.48 19.37
CA ALA A 341 -24.78 14.87 19.53
C ALA A 341 -25.69 14.96 18.28
N THR A 342 -25.34 15.81 17.31
CA THR A 342 -26.10 15.96 16.08
C THR A 342 -25.72 14.86 15.07
N ASN A 343 -26.71 14.16 14.53
CA ASN A 343 -26.50 13.12 13.50
C ASN A 343 -26.18 13.68 12.10
N ILE A 344 -25.76 14.95 12.00
CA ILE A 344 -25.42 15.59 10.73
C ILE A 344 -24.05 15.08 10.28
N GLN A 345 -23.98 14.65 9.03
CA GLN A 345 -22.79 14.03 8.46
C GLN A 345 -22.59 14.55 7.04
N ILE A 346 -21.39 15.08 6.74
CA ILE A 346 -21.04 15.63 5.42
C ILE A 346 -19.90 14.78 4.82
N ALA A 347 -19.93 14.56 3.51
CA ALA A 347 -19.02 13.65 2.81
C ALA A 347 -17.54 14.08 2.92
N ASP A 348 -17.25 15.36 2.71
CA ASP A 348 -15.91 15.93 2.77
C ASP A 348 -15.31 15.85 4.17
N LEU A 349 -16.10 16.15 5.21
CA LEU A 349 -15.69 16.02 6.61
C LEU A 349 -15.43 14.56 7.00
N ASN A 350 -16.28 13.63 6.56
CA ASN A 350 -16.05 12.19 6.74
C ASN A 350 -14.78 11.72 6.04
N ALA A 351 -14.55 12.16 4.81
CA ALA A 351 -13.35 11.83 4.04
C ALA A 351 -12.10 12.42 4.72
N LEU A 352 -12.13 13.67 5.17
CA LEU A 352 -11.02 14.31 5.87
C LEU A 352 -10.68 13.55 7.16
N ASN A 353 -11.68 13.20 7.96
CA ASN A 353 -11.50 12.44 9.21
C ASN A 353 -10.86 11.07 8.94
N ALA A 354 -11.33 10.36 7.91
CA ALA A 354 -10.77 9.09 7.46
C ALA A 354 -9.33 9.21 6.97
N ASN A 355 -9.01 10.27 6.21
CA ASN A 355 -7.66 10.53 5.73
C ASN A 355 -6.68 10.74 6.89
N ILE A 356 -7.06 11.55 7.89
CA ILE A 356 -6.24 11.76 9.08
C ILE A 356 -6.03 10.42 9.80
N ALA A 357 -7.09 9.65 10.07
CA ALA A 357 -7.00 8.35 10.71
C ALA A 357 -6.05 7.37 9.98
N VAL A 358 -6.16 7.27 8.65
CA VAL A 358 -5.31 6.37 7.85
C VAL A 358 -3.86 6.86 7.79
N ILE A 359 -3.62 8.18 7.74
CA ILE A 359 -2.27 8.75 7.79
C ILE A 359 -1.61 8.39 9.14
N GLU A 360 -2.32 8.52 10.25
CA GLU A 360 -1.77 8.21 11.57
C GLU A 360 -1.53 6.71 11.76
N TRP A 361 -2.42 5.83 11.29
CA TRP A 361 -2.14 4.39 11.25
C TRP A 361 -0.91 4.06 10.38
N LYS A 362 -0.75 4.73 9.24
CA LYS A 362 0.43 4.55 8.37
C LYS A 362 1.71 5.06 9.04
N LYS A 363 1.68 6.15 9.80
CA LYS A 363 2.81 6.61 10.61
C LYS A 363 3.15 5.59 11.70
N TYR A 364 2.15 5.11 12.43
CA TYR A 364 2.30 4.05 13.44
C TYR A 364 2.94 2.78 12.84
N SER A 365 2.54 2.41 11.62
CA SER A 365 3.09 1.27 10.87
C SER A 365 4.45 1.55 10.21
N GLY A 366 5.06 2.72 10.42
CA GLY A 366 6.36 3.10 9.85
C GLY A 366 6.36 3.37 8.34
N PHE A 367 5.19 3.51 7.71
CA PHE A 367 5.05 3.86 6.29
C PHE A 367 5.46 5.32 6.05
N TYR A 368 4.88 6.24 6.82
CA TYR A 368 5.28 7.64 6.83
C TYR A 368 6.32 7.88 7.92
N HIS A 369 7.29 8.73 7.62
CA HIS A 369 8.18 9.25 8.64
C HIS A 369 7.41 10.21 9.57
N ALA A 370 7.60 10.06 10.89
CA ALA A 370 7.00 10.92 11.90
C ALA A 370 8.11 11.48 12.79
N ILE A 371 8.33 12.81 12.75
CA ILE A 371 9.29 13.49 13.63
C ILE A 371 8.82 13.44 15.09
N LYS A 372 7.49 13.50 15.28
CA LYS A 372 6.80 13.34 16.56
C LYS A 372 5.60 12.43 16.35
N GLN A 373 5.28 11.62 17.37
CA GLN A 373 4.09 10.79 17.39
C GLN A 373 3.01 11.47 18.22
N PHE A 374 2.10 12.17 17.55
CA PHE A 374 0.91 12.75 18.16
C PHE A 374 -0.18 11.69 18.26
N HIS A 375 -0.95 11.72 19.35
CA HIS A 375 -1.98 10.72 19.62
C HIS A 375 -3.41 11.28 19.57
N ASN A 376 -3.56 12.59 19.37
CA ASN A 376 -4.87 13.18 19.19
C ASN A 376 -4.80 14.36 18.22
N PHE A 377 -5.81 14.42 17.35
CA PHE A 377 -5.96 15.42 16.31
C PHE A 377 -7.38 15.96 16.33
N THR A 378 -7.50 17.27 16.24
CA THR A 378 -8.79 17.94 16.06
C THR A 378 -8.73 18.91 14.89
N TYR A 379 -9.86 19.05 14.20
CA TYR A 379 -10.03 20.04 13.14
C TYR A 379 -11.36 20.74 13.31
N SER A 380 -11.38 22.07 13.14
CA SER A 380 -12.60 22.86 13.18
C SER A 380 -12.80 23.63 11.87
N THR A 381 -14.01 23.60 11.31
CA THR A 381 -14.31 24.25 10.03
C THR A 381 -14.48 25.76 10.16
N ASN A 382 -14.84 26.26 11.35
CA ASN A 382 -15.18 27.67 11.57
C ASN A 382 -13.95 28.61 11.48
N ASP A 383 -12.80 28.15 11.99
CA ASP A 383 -11.55 28.88 12.04
C ASP A 383 -10.43 28.18 11.24
N SER A 384 -10.75 27.04 10.60
CA SER A 384 -9.80 26.18 9.89
C SER A 384 -8.62 25.74 10.76
N ASN A 385 -8.83 25.66 12.07
CA ASN A 385 -7.79 25.29 13.02
C ASN A 385 -7.59 23.77 13.03
N PHE A 386 -6.33 23.34 12.89
CA PHE A 386 -5.90 21.95 12.97
C PHE A 386 -4.90 21.81 14.11
N VAL A 387 -5.27 21.04 15.13
CA VAL A 387 -4.45 20.86 16.34
C VAL A 387 -4.04 19.40 16.45
N ALA A 388 -2.76 19.17 16.75
CA ALA A 388 -2.20 17.86 17.06
C ALA A 388 -1.53 17.90 18.44
N ASP A 389 -1.89 16.99 19.33
CA ASP A 389 -1.39 16.93 20.71
C ASP A 389 -1.26 15.47 21.22
N GLU A 390 -1.07 15.29 22.54
CA GLU A 390 -0.78 13.99 23.18
C GLU A 390 0.47 13.32 22.59
N ILE A 391 1.62 13.95 22.80
CA ILE A 391 2.91 13.48 22.26
C ILE A 391 3.41 12.28 23.07
N PHE A 392 3.92 11.27 22.37
CA PHE A 392 4.83 10.28 22.94
C PHE A 392 6.25 10.60 22.45
N ASP A 393 7.14 10.95 23.39
CA ASP A 393 8.55 11.19 23.08
C ASP A 393 9.24 9.84 22.89
N THR A 394 9.62 9.53 21.64
CA THR A 394 10.31 8.29 21.24
C THR A 394 11.77 8.28 21.63
#